data_AF-A0A968RBW3-F1
#
_entry.id   AF-A0A968RBW3-F1
#
_cell.length_a   1.000
_cell.length_b   1.000
_cell.length_c   1.000
_cell.angle_alpha   90.00
_cell.angle_beta   90.00
_cell.angle_gamma   90.00
#
_symmetry.space_group_name_H-M   'P 1'
#
loop_
_entity.id
_entity.type
_entity.pdbx_description
1 polymer ?
#
loop_
_entity_poly.entity_id
_entity_poly.type
_entity_poly.pdbx_seq_one_letter_code
_entity_poly.pdbx_strand_id
1 'polypeptide(L)'
;MVVRALDSLATEQNTSIWLEKTPEHIYFIEEIENFLPDAKFIHILRNGMDTIASLYEATRIFNDVWGSGWDLEHCIERWVDAMLTSHKYVNNPNHILVKYEQLLDDKVKVLRDICKFLSIEYDPAMLENYKQQAANLSLNLPWHQGIDRDIATTKTHKYHRLFKQDAINNILAKIEWVNREISWKVTVEVTEPIADICDVPPIFDRLCCNVKLEDVELGMIELPICDGMVPAWVLEDAIATNFAWQILDRFFQYNPRNPVFNWTLFLQKIWNRPHWLDANFYNPETADESPIFSLDRDSIALEISEDLTNLKVEFSEIDVLVKIGGVAVGIVTVADGK
;
A
#
# COMPACT_ATOMS: atom_id res chain seq x y z
N MET A 1 35.08 21.25 4.13
CA MET A 1 35.58 21.91 2.90
C MET A 1 34.44 22.12 1.91
N VAL A 2 33.62 21.09 1.64
CA VAL A 2 32.45 21.18 0.72
C VAL A 2 31.38 22.16 1.19
N VAL A 3 30.92 22.08 2.43
CA VAL A 3 29.88 23.00 2.97
C VAL A 3 30.29 24.47 2.79
N ARG A 4 31.51 24.84 3.20
CA ARG A 4 32.01 26.21 3.02
C ARG A 4 32.04 26.66 1.56
N ALA A 5 32.29 25.74 0.62
CA ALA A 5 32.24 26.06 -0.80
C ALA A 5 30.80 26.32 -1.25
N LEU A 6 29.83 25.53 -0.76
CA LEU A 6 28.40 25.74 -1.02
C LEU A 6 27.90 27.05 -0.41
N ASP A 7 28.32 27.39 0.81
CA ASP A 7 28.00 28.67 1.45
C ASP A 7 28.54 29.86 0.65
N SER A 8 29.79 29.77 0.17
CA SER A 8 30.38 30.79 -0.70
C SER A 8 29.62 30.92 -2.02
N LEU A 9 29.28 29.80 -2.67
CA LEU A 9 28.52 29.80 -3.92
C LEU A 9 27.13 30.39 -3.74
N ALA A 10 26.43 30.04 -2.65
CA ALA A 10 25.12 30.60 -2.34
C ALA A 10 25.20 32.13 -2.16
N THR A 11 26.24 32.61 -1.48
CA THR A 11 26.51 34.04 -1.28
C THR A 11 26.83 34.74 -2.61
N GLU A 12 27.67 34.15 -3.46
CA GLU A 12 28.02 34.68 -4.79
C GLU A 12 26.81 34.75 -5.73
N GLN A 13 25.90 33.78 -5.64
CA GLN A 13 24.66 33.74 -6.43
C GLN A 13 23.52 34.53 -5.80
N ASN A 14 23.75 35.20 -4.66
CA ASN A 14 22.76 35.98 -3.92
C ASN A 14 21.51 35.14 -3.55
N THR A 15 21.74 33.87 -3.20
CA THR A 15 20.72 32.91 -2.74
C THR A 15 20.87 32.67 -1.24
N SER A 16 19.76 32.52 -0.53
CA SER A 16 19.74 32.35 0.92
C SER A 16 19.94 30.90 1.38
N ILE A 17 19.77 29.94 0.48
CA ILE A 17 19.81 28.50 0.76
C ILE A 17 20.42 27.80 -0.45
N TRP A 18 21.29 26.82 -0.20
CA TRP A 18 21.71 25.85 -1.21
C TRP A 18 21.01 24.51 -0.98
N LEU A 19 20.80 23.76 -2.06
CA LEU A 19 20.24 22.42 -2.03
C LEU A 19 21.27 21.45 -2.56
N GLU A 20 21.49 20.37 -1.81
CA GLU A 20 22.26 19.22 -2.26
C GLU A 20 21.28 18.06 -2.44
N LYS A 21 21.45 17.32 -3.54
CA LYS A 21 20.69 16.09 -3.80
C LYS A 21 21.68 14.98 -4.11
N THR A 22 21.82 14.05 -3.18
CA THR A 22 22.47 12.75 -3.38
C THR A 22 21.68 11.68 -2.61
N PRO A 23 21.02 10.71 -3.28
CA PRO A 23 20.17 9.72 -2.61
C PRO A 23 20.91 8.88 -1.55
N GLU A 24 22.23 8.74 -1.65
CA GLU A 24 23.08 8.02 -0.71
C GLU A 24 23.22 8.76 0.64
N HIS A 25 22.93 10.06 0.70
CA HIS A 25 22.95 10.83 1.95
C HIS A 25 21.94 10.34 2.98
N ILE A 26 20.94 9.54 2.59
CA ILE A 26 20.03 8.88 3.53
C ILE A 26 20.78 8.00 4.56
N TYR A 27 21.95 7.47 4.20
CA TYR A 27 22.78 6.65 5.08
C TYR A 27 23.73 7.44 5.98
N PHE A 28 23.78 8.76 5.80
CA PHE A 28 24.69 9.65 6.52
C PHE A 28 23.93 10.79 7.22
N ILE A 29 22.61 10.63 7.44
CA ILE A 29 21.77 11.67 8.03
C ILE A 29 22.31 12.09 9.40
N GLU A 30 22.64 11.13 10.26
CA GLU A 30 23.14 11.42 11.61
C GLU A 30 24.45 12.20 11.57
N GLU A 31 25.39 11.84 10.68
CA GLU A 31 26.64 12.55 10.49
C GLU A 31 26.42 13.97 9.92
N ILE A 32 25.47 14.12 8.99
CA ILE A 32 25.11 15.42 8.42
C ILE A 32 24.48 16.30 9.50
N GLU A 33 23.52 15.81 10.28
CA GLU A 33 22.90 16.57 11.39
C GLU A 33 23.94 16.98 12.44
N ASN A 34 24.89 16.10 12.75
CA ASN A 34 25.99 16.40 13.68
C ASN A 34 26.91 17.51 13.16
N PHE A 35 27.13 17.57 11.84
CA PHE A 35 27.97 18.58 11.21
C PHE A 35 27.22 19.88 10.86
N LEU A 36 25.93 19.79 10.55
CA LEU A 36 25.00 20.86 10.17
C LEU A 36 23.69 20.71 10.95
N PRO A 37 23.63 21.21 12.20
CA PRO A 37 22.45 21.04 13.06
C PRO A 37 21.17 21.73 12.55
N ASP A 38 21.31 22.66 11.61
CA ASP A 38 20.23 23.39 10.94
C ASP A 38 19.86 22.80 9.57
N ALA A 39 20.49 21.69 9.16
CA ALA A 39 20.15 21.00 7.93
C ALA A 39 18.68 20.53 7.95
N LYS A 40 18.00 20.73 6.82
CA LYS A 40 16.63 20.26 6.60
C LYS A 40 16.63 19.16 5.55
N PHE A 41 15.90 18.08 5.82
CA PHE A 41 15.84 16.91 4.94
C PHE A 41 14.46 16.75 4.31
N ILE A 42 14.44 16.59 2.99
CA ILE A 42 13.23 16.28 2.22
C ILE A 42 13.33 14.84 1.74
N HIS A 43 12.48 13.97 2.29
CA HIS A 43 12.40 12.56 1.92
C HIS A 43 11.31 12.38 0.86
N ILE A 44 11.68 12.02 -0.37
CA ILE A 44 10.71 11.68 -1.41
C ILE A 44 10.41 10.19 -1.34
N LEU A 45 9.19 9.85 -0.91
CA LEU A 45 8.70 8.48 -0.86
C LEU A 45 7.93 8.17 -2.14
N ARG A 46 8.08 6.96 -2.68
CA ARG A 46 7.36 6.53 -3.88
C ARG A 46 6.99 5.07 -3.73
N ASN A 47 5.91 4.67 -4.42
CA ASN A 47 5.50 3.28 -4.54
C ASN A 47 6.68 2.33 -4.77
N GLY A 48 6.75 1.26 -3.96
CA GLY A 48 7.87 0.32 -3.98
C GLY A 48 8.03 -0.40 -5.30
N MET A 49 6.94 -0.87 -5.90
CA MET A 49 6.99 -1.58 -7.18
C MET A 49 7.58 -0.71 -8.29
N ASP A 50 7.14 0.54 -8.40
CA ASP A 50 7.67 1.47 -9.40
C ASP A 50 9.11 1.88 -9.13
N THR A 51 9.49 2.05 -7.85
CA THR A 51 10.85 2.42 -7.47
C THR A 51 11.83 1.30 -7.75
N ILE A 52 11.50 0.07 -7.33
CA ILE A 52 12.31 -1.14 -7.56
C ILE A 52 12.46 -1.39 -9.06
N ALA A 53 11.37 -1.32 -9.82
CA ALA A 53 11.42 -1.44 -11.27
C ALA A 53 12.29 -0.36 -11.93
N SER A 54 12.24 0.87 -11.40
CA SER A 54 13.07 1.95 -11.91
C SER A 54 14.56 1.78 -11.60
N LEU A 55 14.92 1.35 -10.39
CA LEU A 55 16.30 1.04 -10.01
C LEU A 55 16.85 -0.14 -10.84
N TYR A 56 16.05 -1.19 -10.98
CA TYR A 56 16.41 -2.40 -11.73
C TYR A 56 16.71 -2.09 -13.20
N GLU A 57 15.91 -1.22 -13.83
CA GLU A 57 16.15 -0.79 -15.21
C GLU A 57 17.35 0.17 -15.30
N ALA A 58 17.39 1.21 -14.45
CA ALA A 58 18.42 2.25 -14.52
C ALA A 58 19.84 1.72 -14.33
N THR A 59 20.04 0.80 -13.37
CA THR A 59 21.36 0.20 -13.09
C THR A 59 21.86 -0.66 -14.25
N ARG A 60 20.95 -1.25 -15.05
CA ARG A 60 21.29 -2.02 -16.24
C ARG A 60 21.60 -1.15 -17.46
N ILE A 61 20.81 -0.09 -17.67
CA ILE A 61 21.02 0.81 -18.80
C ILE A 61 22.31 1.62 -18.59
N PHE A 62 22.62 2.02 -17.36
CA PHE A 62 23.74 2.90 -17.03
C PHE A 62 24.81 2.22 -16.18
N ASN A 63 25.14 0.98 -16.56
CA ASN A 63 26.06 0.11 -15.84
C ASN A 63 27.41 0.78 -15.50
N ASP A 64 27.97 1.56 -16.43
CA ASP A 64 29.26 2.24 -16.23
C ASP A 64 29.26 3.27 -15.09
N VAL A 65 28.08 3.82 -14.77
CA VAL A 65 27.90 4.81 -13.69
C VAL A 65 27.56 4.13 -12.37
N TRP A 66 26.81 3.03 -12.42
CA TRP A 66 26.38 2.26 -11.26
C TRP A 66 27.37 1.16 -10.86
N GLY A 67 28.43 0.96 -11.65
CA GLY A 67 29.46 -0.06 -11.49
C GLY A 67 29.03 -1.45 -11.97
N SER A 68 27.81 -1.88 -11.63
CA SER A 68 27.20 -3.13 -12.08
C SER A 68 25.67 -2.96 -12.23
N GLY A 69 25.06 -3.79 -13.08
CA GLY A 69 23.60 -3.96 -13.10
C GLY A 69 23.15 -4.72 -11.86
N TRP A 70 22.38 -4.07 -10.99
CA TRP A 70 21.95 -4.65 -9.72
C TRP A 70 20.94 -5.77 -9.94
N ASP A 71 21.01 -6.85 -9.16
CA ASP A 71 19.95 -7.85 -9.19
C ASP A 71 18.66 -7.31 -8.53
N LEU A 72 17.57 -8.06 -8.70
CA LEU A 72 16.27 -7.66 -8.17
C LEU A 72 16.28 -7.60 -6.64
N GLU A 73 17.03 -8.48 -5.98
CA GLU A 73 17.08 -8.54 -4.53
C GLU A 73 17.69 -7.27 -3.96
N HIS A 74 18.81 -6.85 -4.52
CA HIS A 74 19.48 -5.66 -4.10
C HIS A 74 18.64 -4.39 -4.34
N CYS A 75 17.85 -4.36 -5.43
CA CYS A 75 16.89 -3.28 -5.65
C CYS A 75 15.76 -3.26 -4.61
N ILE A 76 15.28 -4.43 -4.17
CA ILE A 76 14.29 -4.56 -3.09
C ILE A 76 14.90 -4.05 -1.79
N GLU A 77 16.05 -4.59 -1.38
CA GLU A 77 16.76 -4.20 -0.15
C GLU A 77 17.03 -2.69 -0.09
N ARG A 78 17.52 -2.10 -1.20
CA ARG A 78 17.73 -0.64 -1.29
C ARG A 78 16.46 0.16 -1.00
N TRP A 79 15.31 -0.28 -1.53
CA TRP A 79 14.04 0.39 -1.29
C TRP A 79 13.56 0.18 0.15
N VAL A 80 13.65 -1.05 0.67
CA VAL A 80 13.28 -1.39 2.05
C VAL A 80 14.04 -0.52 3.04
N ASP A 81 15.38 -0.47 2.91
CA ASP A 81 16.24 0.30 3.80
C ASP A 81 15.93 1.79 3.74
N ALA A 82 15.70 2.34 2.54
CA ALA A 82 15.37 3.74 2.38
C ALA A 82 14.01 4.08 3.02
N MET A 83 12.99 3.25 2.80
CA MET A 83 11.66 3.45 3.37
C MET A 83 11.69 3.41 4.90
N LEU A 84 12.32 2.38 5.48
CA LEU A 84 12.43 2.25 6.93
C LEU A 84 13.24 3.38 7.53
N THR A 85 14.32 3.80 6.87
CA THR A 85 15.16 4.90 7.35
C THR A 85 14.39 6.23 7.33
N SER A 86 13.70 6.55 6.23
CA SER A 86 12.88 7.77 6.16
C SER A 86 11.80 7.81 7.24
N HIS A 87 11.12 6.69 7.52
CA HIS A 87 10.04 6.65 8.52
C HIS A 87 10.51 6.85 9.96
N LYS A 88 11.80 6.61 10.28
CA LYS A 88 12.36 6.97 11.59
C LYS A 88 12.26 8.46 11.89
N TYR A 89 12.21 9.30 10.85
CA TYR A 89 12.21 10.75 10.95
C TYR A 89 10.82 11.39 10.78
N VAL A 90 9.73 10.61 10.73
CA VAL A 90 8.38 11.13 10.48
C VAL A 90 7.94 12.22 11.48
N ASN A 91 8.45 12.15 12.71
CA ASN A 91 8.14 13.09 13.79
C ASN A 91 9.27 14.10 14.06
N ASN A 92 10.34 14.13 13.24
CA ASN A 92 11.46 15.05 13.42
C ASN A 92 11.15 16.40 12.71
N PRO A 93 11.21 17.55 13.40
CA PRO A 93 10.88 18.86 12.81
C PRO A 93 11.86 19.35 11.73
N ASN A 94 13.07 18.78 11.65
CA ASN A 94 14.05 19.07 10.60
C ASN A 94 13.86 18.16 9.36
N HIS A 95 12.81 17.34 9.34
CA HIS A 95 12.52 16.39 8.28
C HIS A 95 11.10 16.57 7.77
N ILE A 96 10.93 16.46 6.44
CA ILE A 96 9.62 16.34 5.82
C ILE A 96 9.62 15.12 4.91
N LEU A 97 8.57 14.31 5.00
CA LEU A 97 8.36 13.17 4.12
C LEU A 97 7.26 13.55 3.13
N VAL A 98 7.55 13.40 1.84
CA VAL A 98 6.69 13.83 0.73
C VAL A 98 6.46 12.63 -0.18
N LYS A 99 5.19 12.29 -0.42
CA LYS A 99 4.86 11.26 -1.41
C LYS A 99 5.02 11.82 -2.81
N TYR A 100 5.71 11.07 -3.65
CA TYR A 100 5.90 11.36 -5.05
C TYR A 100 4.54 11.46 -5.76
N GLU A 101 3.61 10.56 -5.44
CA GLU A 101 2.27 10.51 -6.03
C GLU A 101 1.47 11.78 -5.70
N GLN A 102 1.55 12.28 -4.46
CA GLN A 102 0.95 13.56 -4.05
C GLN A 102 1.59 14.75 -4.78
N LEU A 103 2.92 14.71 -4.97
CA LEU A 103 3.62 15.72 -5.76
C LEU A 103 3.16 15.71 -7.22
N LEU A 104 2.71 14.58 -7.79
CA LEU A 104 2.17 14.58 -9.16
C LEU A 104 0.75 15.14 -9.22
N ASP A 105 -0.07 14.82 -8.22
CA ASP A 105 -1.48 15.18 -8.14
C ASP A 105 -1.68 16.68 -7.87
N ASP A 106 -1.02 17.23 -6.84
CA ASP A 106 -1.09 18.65 -6.47
C ASP A 106 0.29 19.24 -6.17
N LYS A 107 1.02 19.56 -7.26
CA LYS A 107 2.35 20.17 -7.21
C LYS A 107 2.39 21.46 -6.41
N VAL A 108 1.35 22.30 -6.53
CA VAL A 108 1.32 23.63 -5.91
C VAL A 108 1.20 23.50 -4.39
N LYS A 109 0.28 22.65 -3.92
CA LYS A 109 0.13 22.36 -2.49
C LYS A 109 1.43 21.80 -1.89
N VAL A 110 1.98 20.75 -2.51
CA VAL A 110 3.18 20.10 -1.98
C VAL A 110 4.38 21.04 -1.96
N LEU A 111 4.59 21.85 -3.01
CA LEU A 111 5.68 22.83 -3.01
C LEU A 111 5.49 23.93 -1.95
N ARG A 112 4.25 24.38 -1.70
CA ARG A 112 3.96 25.32 -0.61
C ARG A 112 4.29 24.72 0.76
N ASP A 113 3.96 23.45 0.98
CA ASP A 113 4.26 22.75 2.22
C ASP A 113 5.78 22.61 2.43
N ILE A 114 6.52 22.26 1.36
CA ILE A 114 7.98 22.22 1.37
C ILE A 114 8.57 23.62 1.64
N CYS A 115 8.08 24.67 0.96
CA CYS A 115 8.57 26.03 1.18
C CYS A 115 8.32 26.50 2.62
N LYS A 116 7.14 26.21 3.17
CA LYS A 116 6.81 26.50 4.57
C LYS A 116 7.74 25.75 5.53
N PHE A 117 7.99 24.47 5.28
CA PHE A 117 8.94 23.67 6.05
C PHE A 117 10.36 24.24 5.98
N LEU A 118 10.81 24.68 4.80
CA LEU A 118 12.12 25.32 4.58
C LEU A 118 12.19 26.75 5.13
N SER A 119 11.06 27.37 5.46
CA SER A 119 10.93 28.78 5.85
C SER A 119 11.28 29.76 4.71
N ILE A 120 10.88 29.43 3.48
CA ILE A 120 11.01 30.29 2.28
C ILE A 120 9.65 30.59 1.66
N GLU A 121 9.59 31.64 0.84
CA GLU A 121 8.39 31.98 0.08
C GLU A 121 8.22 31.07 -1.13
N TYR A 122 6.97 30.65 -1.38
CA TYR A 122 6.63 29.92 -2.60
C TYR A 122 6.61 30.88 -3.79
N ASP A 123 7.33 30.52 -4.84
CA ASP A 123 7.33 31.22 -6.12
C ASP A 123 6.66 30.34 -7.19
N PRO A 124 5.56 30.77 -7.84
CA PRO A 124 4.97 30.06 -8.98
C PRO A 124 5.98 29.71 -10.08
N ALA A 125 7.04 30.51 -10.26
CA ALA A 125 8.11 30.24 -11.22
C ALA A 125 8.89 28.95 -10.93
N MET A 126 8.78 28.37 -9.72
CA MET A 126 9.34 27.05 -9.41
C MET A 126 8.76 25.93 -10.30
N LEU A 127 7.56 26.13 -10.85
CA LEU A 127 6.93 25.22 -11.81
C LEU A 127 7.13 25.66 -13.27
N GLU A 128 7.77 26.80 -13.50
CA GLU A 128 8.13 27.27 -14.83
C GLU A 128 9.53 26.77 -15.20
N ASN A 129 9.69 26.20 -16.39
CA ASN A 129 11.00 25.78 -16.93
C ASN A 129 11.83 24.84 -16.02
N TYR A 130 11.21 24.22 -14.99
CA TYR A 130 11.88 23.32 -14.06
C TYR A 130 12.56 22.15 -14.78
N LYS A 131 12.04 21.75 -15.95
CA LYS A 131 12.63 20.72 -16.79
C LYS A 131 13.99 21.14 -17.36
N GLN A 132 14.08 22.37 -17.88
CA GLN A 132 15.33 22.94 -18.41
C GLN A 132 16.33 23.19 -17.28
N GLN A 133 15.86 23.75 -16.16
CA GLN A 133 16.67 23.96 -14.96
C GLN A 133 17.26 22.65 -14.45
N ALA A 134 16.43 21.61 -14.32
CA ALA A 134 16.88 20.32 -13.85
C ALA A 134 17.84 19.66 -14.85
N ALA A 135 17.62 19.76 -16.16
CA ALA A 135 18.58 19.30 -17.17
C ALA A 135 19.97 19.98 -17.02
N ASN A 136 19.99 21.28 -16.73
CA ASN A 136 21.24 22.03 -16.49
C ASN A 136 21.93 21.61 -15.18
N LEU A 137 21.17 21.26 -14.15
CA LEU A 137 21.68 20.77 -12.85
C LEU A 137 22.10 19.30 -12.89
N SER A 138 21.66 18.54 -13.90
CA SER A 138 21.74 17.07 -13.92
C SER A 138 23.13 16.48 -14.10
N LEU A 139 24.21 17.27 -14.15
CA LEU A 139 25.58 16.79 -14.42
C LEU A 139 25.68 15.87 -15.66
N ASN A 140 24.72 15.95 -16.60
CA ASN A 140 24.51 15.01 -17.71
C ASN A 140 24.30 13.54 -17.30
N LEU A 141 23.84 13.24 -16.08
CA LEU A 141 23.61 11.87 -15.67
C LEU A 141 22.40 11.28 -16.42
N PRO A 142 22.49 10.04 -16.93
CA PRO A 142 21.58 9.62 -17.99
C PRO A 142 20.12 9.37 -17.56
N TRP A 143 19.86 9.07 -16.29
CA TRP A 143 18.50 8.93 -15.75
C TRP A 143 17.76 10.27 -15.59
N HIS A 144 18.44 11.40 -15.80
CA HIS A 144 17.82 12.72 -15.90
C HIS A 144 17.27 13.03 -17.31
N GLN A 145 17.52 12.18 -18.31
CA GLN A 145 16.96 12.34 -19.67
C GLN A 145 15.44 12.11 -19.75
N GLY A 146 14.80 11.68 -18.66
CA GLY A 146 13.34 11.55 -18.54
C GLY A 146 12.61 12.79 -18.00
N ILE A 147 13.34 13.83 -17.60
CA ILE A 147 12.79 15.07 -17.03
C ILE A 147 11.92 15.84 -18.05
N ASP A 148 12.14 15.60 -19.34
CA ASP A 148 11.42 16.29 -20.42
C ASP A 148 9.96 15.82 -20.57
N ARG A 149 9.65 14.60 -20.11
CA ARG A 149 8.26 14.11 -20.09
C ARG A 149 7.49 14.91 -19.05
N ASP A 150 6.27 15.33 -19.39
CA ASP A 150 5.36 15.83 -18.37
C ASP A 150 5.35 14.83 -17.22
N ILE A 151 5.34 15.36 -15.99
CA ILE A 151 5.00 14.58 -14.81
C ILE A 151 3.52 14.22 -14.98
N ALA A 152 3.30 13.21 -15.82
CA ALA A 152 2.02 12.69 -16.20
C ALA A 152 1.92 11.33 -15.53
N THR A 153 0.81 11.12 -14.83
CA THR A 153 0.37 9.80 -14.38
C THR A 153 0.24 8.90 -15.60
N THR A 154 1.30 8.14 -15.92
CA THR A 154 1.16 7.03 -16.86
C THR A 154 0.20 6.04 -16.21
N LYS A 155 -0.99 5.85 -16.83
CA LYS A 155 -2.03 4.92 -16.36
C LYS A 155 -1.56 3.46 -16.22
N THR A 156 -0.33 3.14 -16.61
CA THR A 156 0.28 1.83 -16.48
C THR A 156 1.58 1.99 -15.71
N HIS A 157 1.65 1.38 -14.53
CA HIS A 157 2.86 1.34 -13.72
C HIS A 157 4.03 0.72 -14.49
N LYS A 158 5.24 1.19 -14.21
CA LYS A 158 6.46 0.82 -14.96
C LYS A 158 6.77 -0.67 -14.81
N TYR A 159 6.50 -1.23 -13.62
CA TYR A 159 6.82 -2.62 -13.29
C TYR A 159 6.08 -3.64 -14.16
N HIS A 160 4.86 -3.36 -14.64
CA HIS A 160 4.11 -4.27 -15.52
C HIS A 160 4.81 -4.53 -16.87
N ARG A 161 5.68 -3.62 -17.31
CA ARG A 161 6.44 -3.77 -18.56
C ARG A 161 7.75 -4.53 -18.37
N LEU A 162 8.27 -4.54 -17.13
CA LEU A 162 9.60 -5.06 -16.80
C LEU A 162 9.56 -6.44 -16.15
N PHE A 163 8.51 -6.73 -15.38
CA PHE A 163 8.42 -7.96 -14.60
C PHE A 163 7.22 -8.81 -15.03
N LYS A 164 7.43 -10.14 -15.00
CA LYS A 164 6.35 -11.14 -15.12
C LYS A 164 5.62 -11.29 -13.79
N GLN A 165 4.45 -11.93 -13.81
CA GLN A 165 3.60 -12.09 -12.62
C GLN A 165 4.33 -12.73 -11.43
N ASP A 166 5.13 -13.78 -11.64
CA ASP A 166 5.87 -14.44 -10.55
C ASP A 166 6.86 -13.49 -9.86
N ALA A 167 7.55 -12.66 -10.64
CA ALA A 167 8.47 -11.66 -10.10
C ALA A 167 7.72 -10.54 -9.36
N ILE A 168 6.55 -10.12 -9.88
CA ILE A 168 5.68 -9.15 -9.20
C ILE A 168 5.22 -9.69 -7.84
N ASN A 169 4.71 -10.92 -7.82
CA ASN A 169 4.25 -11.58 -6.59
C ASN A 169 5.40 -11.74 -5.58
N ASN A 170 6.60 -12.08 -6.06
CA ASN A 170 7.79 -12.19 -5.22
C ASN A 170 8.16 -10.82 -4.60
N ILE A 171 8.20 -9.76 -5.39
CA ILE A 171 8.48 -8.41 -4.87
C ILE A 171 7.43 -8.01 -3.83
N LEU A 172 6.14 -8.19 -4.15
CA LEU A 172 5.04 -7.86 -3.24
C LEU A 172 5.18 -8.58 -1.90
N ALA A 173 5.43 -9.90 -1.92
CA ALA A 173 5.64 -10.69 -0.71
C ALA A 173 6.84 -10.19 0.13
N LYS A 174 7.89 -9.67 -0.52
CA LYS A 174 9.08 -9.16 0.16
C LYS A 174 8.92 -7.75 0.75
N ILE A 175 8.02 -6.95 0.19
CA ILE A 175 7.78 -5.58 0.68
C ILE A 175 6.54 -5.43 1.57
N GLU A 176 5.68 -6.46 1.62
CA GLU A 176 4.43 -6.44 2.39
C GLU A 176 4.66 -6.11 3.87
N TRP A 177 5.63 -6.76 4.50
CA TRP A 177 5.95 -6.50 5.91
C TRP A 177 6.44 -5.06 6.16
N VAL A 178 7.13 -4.46 5.19
CA VAL A 178 7.57 -3.05 5.29
C VAL A 178 6.36 -2.14 5.24
N ASN A 179 5.42 -2.40 4.31
CA ASN A 179 4.17 -1.64 4.22
C ASN A 179 3.37 -1.70 5.52
N ARG A 180 3.36 -2.85 6.22
CA ARG A 180 2.80 -2.98 7.57
C ARG A 180 3.56 -2.16 8.59
N GLU A 181 4.89 -2.20 8.55
CA GLU A 181 5.71 -1.51 9.55
C GLU A 181 5.56 0.02 9.48
N ILE A 182 5.46 0.55 8.27
CA ILE A 182 5.31 1.99 8.01
C ILE A 182 3.85 2.47 7.99
N SER A 183 2.88 1.60 8.28
CA SER A 183 1.46 1.94 8.32
C SER A 183 1.09 2.69 9.61
N TRP A 184 -0.04 3.39 9.59
CA TRP A 184 -0.60 3.98 10.79
C TRP A 184 -1.13 2.86 11.70
N LYS A 185 -0.59 2.73 12.91
CA LYS A 185 -0.93 1.65 13.83
C LYS A 185 -1.98 2.10 14.84
N VAL A 186 -3.06 1.33 14.96
CA VAL A 186 -4.12 1.55 15.96
C VAL A 186 -4.48 0.24 16.64
N THR A 187 -5.14 0.33 17.79
CA THR A 187 -5.74 -0.82 18.46
C THR A 187 -7.21 -0.54 18.71
N VAL A 188 -8.07 -1.50 18.37
CA VAL A 188 -9.51 -1.44 18.60
C VAL A 188 -9.90 -2.55 19.55
N GLU A 189 -10.59 -2.17 20.63
CA GLU A 189 -11.24 -3.10 21.55
C GLU A 189 -12.71 -3.27 21.13
N VAL A 190 -13.07 -4.49 20.72
CA VAL A 190 -14.39 -4.79 20.13
C VAL A 190 -15.50 -4.74 21.19
N THR A 191 -15.17 -4.80 22.47
CA THR A 191 -16.15 -4.61 23.56
C THR A 191 -16.53 -3.16 23.80
N GLU A 192 -15.84 -2.19 23.17
CA GLU A 192 -16.14 -0.76 23.24
C GLU A 192 -16.76 -0.23 21.94
N PRO A 193 -17.46 0.93 21.96
CA PRO A 193 -17.91 1.57 20.73
C PRO A 193 -16.74 1.92 19.80
N ILE A 194 -16.79 1.41 18.57
CA ILE A 194 -15.78 1.69 17.54
C ILE A 194 -16.06 3.09 16.96
N ALA A 195 -15.03 3.94 16.97
CA ALA A 195 -15.11 5.32 16.48
C ALA A 195 -14.35 5.49 15.16
N ASP A 196 -14.68 6.56 14.43
CA ASP A 196 -13.93 6.96 13.25
C ASP A 196 -12.47 7.24 13.62
N ILE A 197 -11.56 6.76 12.79
CA ILE A 197 -10.15 7.15 12.86
C ILE A 197 -9.99 8.36 11.97
N CYS A 198 -9.65 9.50 12.57
CA CYS A 198 -9.51 10.78 11.88
C CYS A 198 -8.10 11.35 12.07
N ASP A 199 -7.81 12.43 11.34
CA ASP A 199 -6.58 13.22 11.44
C ASP A 199 -5.29 12.39 11.24
N VAL A 200 -5.37 11.33 10.43
CA VAL A 200 -4.18 10.54 10.10
C VAL A 200 -3.25 11.40 9.24
N PRO A 201 -1.96 11.51 9.59
CA PRO A 201 -1.02 12.29 8.81
C PRO A 201 -0.99 11.84 7.33
N PRO A 202 -0.96 12.77 6.35
CA PRO A 202 -1.02 12.44 4.91
C PRO A 202 0.07 11.51 4.39
N ILE A 203 1.10 11.24 5.20
CA ILE A 203 2.18 10.32 4.88
C ILE A 203 1.79 8.84 5.02
N PHE A 204 0.70 8.52 5.72
CA PHE A 204 0.19 7.16 5.85
C PHE A 204 -0.94 6.90 4.84
N ASP A 205 -0.81 5.85 4.03
CA ASP A 205 -1.86 5.39 3.10
C ASP A 205 -2.61 4.16 3.60
N ARG A 206 -2.07 3.51 4.63
CA ARG A 206 -2.60 2.28 5.20
C ARG A 206 -2.70 2.40 6.70
N LEU A 207 -3.77 1.84 7.20
CA LEU A 207 -4.02 1.57 8.59
C LEU A 207 -3.71 0.10 8.86
N CYS A 208 -2.98 -0.15 9.92
CA CYS A 208 -2.83 -1.46 10.53
C CYS A 208 -3.52 -1.44 11.89
N CYS A 209 -4.67 -2.09 11.98
CA CYS A 209 -5.49 -2.13 13.17
C CYS A 209 -5.34 -3.47 13.88
N ASN A 210 -4.77 -3.44 15.08
CA ASN A 210 -4.79 -4.57 15.99
C ASN A 210 -6.15 -4.69 16.65
N VAL A 211 -6.78 -5.85 16.58
CA VAL A 211 -8.14 -6.08 17.06
C VAL A 211 -8.07 -6.92 18.33
N LYS A 212 -8.69 -6.40 19.39
CA LYS A 212 -8.75 -7.04 20.70
C LYS A 212 -10.18 -7.29 21.13
N LEU A 213 -10.34 -8.33 21.93
CA LEU A 213 -11.58 -8.70 22.59
C LEU A 213 -11.25 -9.01 24.04
N GLU A 214 -11.68 -8.14 24.96
CA GLU A 214 -11.38 -8.27 26.40
C GLU A 214 -9.87 -8.37 26.65
N ASP A 215 -9.08 -7.47 26.05
CA ASP A 215 -7.61 -7.47 26.07
C ASP A 215 -6.92 -8.66 25.38
N VAL A 216 -7.67 -9.64 24.86
CA VAL A 216 -7.12 -10.75 24.07
C VAL A 216 -6.98 -10.34 22.61
N GLU A 217 -5.79 -10.49 22.05
CA GLU A 217 -5.54 -10.22 20.63
C GLU A 217 -6.24 -11.25 19.74
N LEU A 218 -7.14 -10.79 18.86
CA LEU A 218 -7.79 -11.60 17.85
C LEU A 218 -6.95 -11.69 16.57
N GLY A 219 -6.29 -10.58 16.22
CA GLY A 219 -5.45 -10.47 15.04
C GLY A 219 -5.40 -9.04 14.51
N MET A 220 -4.96 -8.92 13.27
CA MET A 220 -4.68 -7.64 12.62
C MET A 220 -5.48 -7.51 11.32
N ILE A 221 -6.03 -6.32 11.07
CA ILE A 221 -6.61 -5.93 9.78
C ILE A 221 -5.82 -4.79 9.16
N GLU A 222 -5.73 -4.80 7.84
CA GLU A 222 -5.18 -3.70 7.05
C GLU A 222 -6.28 -3.03 6.25
N LEU A 223 -6.34 -1.70 6.32
CA LEU A 223 -7.32 -0.90 5.57
C LEU A 223 -6.63 0.28 4.88
N PRO A 224 -7.11 0.68 3.68
CA PRO A 224 -6.66 1.93 3.08
C PRO A 224 -7.15 3.13 3.90
N ILE A 225 -6.35 4.20 3.89
CA ILE A 225 -6.71 5.49 4.47
C ILE A 225 -7.12 6.42 3.34
N CYS A 226 -8.32 6.98 3.42
CA CYS A 226 -8.84 7.91 2.43
C CYS A 226 -9.04 9.27 3.10
N ASP A 227 -8.47 10.32 2.53
CA ASP A 227 -8.58 11.69 3.04
C ASP A 227 -8.21 11.84 4.53
N GLY A 228 -7.23 11.05 4.99
CA GLY A 228 -6.76 11.06 6.38
C GLY A 228 -7.72 10.41 7.38
N MET A 229 -8.68 9.62 6.91
CA MET A 229 -9.65 8.94 7.77
C MET A 229 -9.93 7.48 7.39
N VAL A 230 -10.42 6.72 8.38
CA VAL A 230 -11.05 5.40 8.22
C VAL A 230 -12.35 5.41 9.04
N PRO A 231 -13.53 5.34 8.38
CA PRO A 231 -14.81 5.34 9.10
C PRO A 231 -14.99 4.12 10.00
N ALA A 232 -15.70 4.29 11.12
CA ALA A 232 -16.02 3.24 12.08
C ALA A 232 -16.72 2.05 11.43
N TRP A 233 -17.69 2.29 10.55
CA TRP A 233 -18.44 1.23 9.88
C TRP A 233 -17.57 0.39 8.93
N VAL A 234 -16.51 0.97 8.33
CA VAL A 234 -15.54 0.22 7.52
C VAL A 234 -14.68 -0.67 8.41
N LEU A 235 -14.28 -0.18 9.59
CA LEU A 235 -13.57 -0.96 10.60
C LEU A 235 -14.45 -2.10 11.12
N GLU A 236 -15.70 -1.82 11.48
CA GLU A 236 -16.67 -2.80 11.95
C GLU A 236 -16.89 -3.91 10.92
N ASP A 237 -17.11 -3.56 9.65
CA ASP A 237 -17.30 -4.53 8.57
C ASP A 237 -16.05 -5.40 8.35
N ALA A 238 -14.86 -4.81 8.39
CA ALA A 238 -13.60 -5.54 8.28
C ALA A 238 -13.34 -6.45 9.48
N ILE A 239 -13.64 -5.99 10.70
CA ILE A 239 -13.54 -6.79 11.93
C ILE A 239 -14.52 -7.97 11.86
N ALA A 240 -15.77 -7.71 11.45
CA ALA A 240 -16.77 -8.76 11.30
C ALA A 240 -16.35 -9.78 10.24
N THR A 241 -15.88 -9.32 9.07
CA THR A 241 -15.41 -10.18 7.99
C THR A 241 -14.30 -11.12 8.44
N ASN A 242 -13.35 -10.61 9.24
CA ASN A 242 -12.16 -11.36 9.60
C ASN A 242 -12.32 -12.17 10.90
N PHE A 243 -13.12 -11.69 11.85
CA PHE A 243 -13.11 -12.19 13.23
C PHE A 243 -14.50 -12.48 13.81
N ALA A 244 -15.60 -12.36 13.04
CA ALA A 244 -16.96 -12.57 13.54
C ALA A 244 -17.13 -13.90 14.29
N TRP A 245 -16.55 -14.98 13.79
CA TRP A 245 -16.69 -16.29 14.44
C TRP A 245 -16.02 -16.36 15.82
N GLN A 246 -14.84 -15.77 15.98
CA GLN A 246 -14.14 -15.74 17.27
C GLN A 246 -14.90 -14.88 18.27
N ILE A 247 -15.43 -13.74 17.81
CA ILE A 247 -16.28 -12.84 18.61
C ILE A 247 -17.56 -13.56 19.05
N LEU A 248 -18.22 -14.28 18.13
CA LEU A 248 -19.44 -15.04 18.42
C LEU A 248 -19.19 -16.20 19.38
N ASP A 249 -18.12 -16.98 19.19
CA ASP A 249 -17.73 -18.05 20.11
C ASP A 249 -17.61 -17.50 21.53
N ARG A 250 -16.83 -16.42 21.69
CA ARG A 250 -16.64 -15.76 22.99
C ARG A 250 -17.96 -15.28 23.59
N PHE A 251 -18.81 -14.63 22.78
CA PHE A 251 -20.12 -14.15 23.22
C PHE A 251 -21.01 -15.28 23.76
N PHE A 252 -21.05 -16.43 23.08
CA PHE A 252 -21.89 -17.56 23.50
C PHE A 252 -21.31 -18.32 24.70
N GLN A 253 -19.99 -18.39 24.85
CA GLN A 253 -19.35 -18.97 26.05
C GLN A 253 -19.75 -18.25 27.34
N TYR A 254 -19.93 -16.92 27.28
CA TYR A 254 -20.29 -16.11 28.45
C TYR A 254 -21.80 -15.92 28.65
N ASN A 255 -22.66 -16.54 27.83
CA ASN A 255 -24.10 -16.38 27.95
C ASN A 255 -24.62 -17.02 29.26
N PRO A 256 -25.08 -16.24 30.25
CA PRO A 256 -25.48 -16.76 31.57
C PRO A 256 -26.69 -17.71 31.51
N ARG A 257 -27.41 -17.71 30.38
CA ARG A 257 -28.59 -18.56 30.15
C ARG A 257 -28.23 -19.93 29.55
N ASN A 258 -26.97 -20.17 29.17
CA ASN A 258 -26.56 -21.43 28.55
C ASN A 258 -25.18 -21.90 29.06
N PRO A 259 -25.11 -22.46 30.28
CA PRO A 259 -23.85 -22.78 30.97
C PRO A 259 -23.05 -23.94 30.35
N VAL A 260 -23.56 -24.61 29.32
CA VAL A 260 -22.88 -25.70 28.60
C VAL A 260 -22.97 -25.45 27.10
N PHE A 261 -22.46 -24.31 26.65
CA PHE A 261 -22.32 -24.04 25.23
C PHE A 261 -21.05 -24.70 24.67
N ASN A 262 -21.22 -25.52 23.63
CA ASN A 262 -20.13 -26.13 22.90
C ASN A 262 -20.16 -25.60 21.47
N TRP A 263 -19.15 -24.81 21.13
CA TRP A 263 -19.05 -24.09 19.87
C TRP A 263 -19.01 -25.02 18.65
N THR A 264 -18.21 -26.07 18.72
CA THR A 264 -18.13 -27.06 17.64
C THR A 264 -19.49 -27.72 17.42
N LEU A 265 -20.19 -28.16 18.47
CA LEU A 265 -21.54 -28.73 18.34
C LEU A 265 -22.55 -27.73 17.76
N PHE A 266 -22.39 -26.43 18.03
CA PHE A 266 -23.21 -25.38 17.46
C PHE A 266 -22.95 -25.23 15.96
N LEU A 267 -21.70 -25.12 15.53
CA LEU A 267 -21.32 -25.04 14.11
C LEU A 267 -21.76 -26.29 13.33
N GLN A 268 -21.55 -27.48 13.89
CA GLN A 268 -22.01 -28.74 13.32
C GLN A 268 -23.53 -28.77 13.10
N LYS A 269 -24.31 -28.16 14.00
CA LYS A 269 -25.77 -28.06 13.86
C LYS A 269 -26.19 -27.02 12.83
N ILE A 270 -25.56 -25.84 12.81
CA ILE A 270 -25.87 -24.78 11.83
C ILE A 270 -25.62 -25.27 10.42
N TRP A 271 -24.47 -25.89 10.19
CA TRP A 271 -24.04 -26.29 8.85
C TRP A 271 -24.39 -27.74 8.50
N ASN A 272 -25.09 -28.45 9.40
CA ASN A 272 -25.46 -29.86 9.25
C ASN A 272 -24.26 -30.78 8.97
N ARG A 273 -23.15 -30.58 9.69
CA ARG A 273 -21.88 -31.33 9.56
C ARG A 273 -21.48 -32.02 10.87
N PRO A 274 -22.18 -33.08 11.31
CA PRO A 274 -21.98 -33.68 12.64
C PRO A 274 -20.59 -34.31 12.89
N HIS A 275 -19.78 -34.50 11.85
CA HIS A 275 -18.46 -35.13 11.93
C HIS A 275 -17.30 -34.17 11.71
N TRP A 276 -17.57 -32.91 11.42
CA TRP A 276 -16.51 -31.91 11.22
C TRP A 276 -15.86 -31.54 12.54
N LEU A 277 -14.53 -31.47 12.52
CA LEU A 277 -13.76 -30.90 13.62
C LEU A 277 -13.83 -29.38 13.53
N ASP A 278 -13.59 -28.71 14.66
CA ASP A 278 -13.65 -27.26 14.79
C ASP A 278 -12.85 -26.52 13.70
N ALA A 279 -11.60 -26.93 13.48
CA ALA A 279 -10.71 -26.36 12.47
C ALA A 279 -11.24 -26.46 11.02
N ASN A 280 -12.10 -27.44 10.72
CA ASN A 280 -12.64 -27.60 9.37
C ASN A 280 -13.64 -26.49 9.02
N PHE A 281 -14.35 -25.92 9.99
CA PHE A 281 -15.26 -24.80 9.70
C PHE A 281 -14.51 -23.52 9.30
N TYR A 282 -13.19 -23.48 9.51
CA TYR A 282 -12.33 -22.32 9.26
C TYR A 282 -11.31 -22.56 8.14
N ASN A 283 -11.27 -23.75 7.54
CA ASN A 283 -10.40 -24.04 6.41
C ASN A 283 -11.21 -23.99 5.10
N PRO A 284 -10.98 -22.98 4.23
CA PRO A 284 -11.66 -22.87 2.95
C PRO A 284 -11.49 -24.12 2.06
N GLU A 285 -10.37 -24.83 2.18
CA GLU A 285 -10.09 -26.05 1.40
C GLU A 285 -10.94 -27.25 1.83
N THR A 286 -11.56 -27.18 3.02
CA THR A 286 -12.46 -28.24 3.51
C THR A 286 -13.92 -28.01 3.17
N ALA A 287 -14.25 -26.87 2.54
CA ALA A 287 -15.56 -26.68 1.94
C ALA A 287 -15.80 -27.78 0.89
N ASP A 288 -17.01 -28.34 0.86
CA ASP A 288 -17.35 -29.38 -0.11
C ASP A 288 -17.02 -28.91 -1.54
N GLU A 289 -16.35 -29.76 -2.32
CA GLU A 289 -16.26 -29.56 -3.77
C GLU A 289 -17.69 -29.49 -4.32
N SER A 290 -18.14 -28.28 -4.66
CA SER A 290 -19.40 -28.12 -5.38
C SER A 290 -19.22 -28.74 -6.77
N PRO A 291 -20.15 -29.59 -7.25
CA PRO A 291 -19.98 -30.30 -8.51
C PRO A 291 -19.68 -29.32 -9.64
N ILE A 292 -18.55 -29.53 -10.30
CA ILE A 292 -18.08 -28.68 -11.39
C ILE A 292 -18.80 -29.09 -12.67
N PHE A 293 -19.59 -28.18 -13.24
CA PHE A 293 -20.20 -28.37 -14.54
C PHE A 293 -19.36 -27.68 -15.63
N SER A 294 -19.00 -28.44 -16.67
CA SER A 294 -18.44 -27.88 -17.90
C SER A 294 -19.56 -27.33 -18.77
N LEU A 295 -19.46 -26.05 -19.12
CA LEU A 295 -20.39 -25.38 -20.03
C LEU A 295 -19.83 -25.39 -21.46
N ASP A 296 -20.59 -25.94 -22.39
CA ASP A 296 -20.33 -25.91 -23.84
C ASP A 296 -21.09 -24.75 -24.53
N ARG A 297 -21.52 -23.75 -23.75
CA ARG A 297 -22.28 -22.58 -24.22
C ARG A 297 -21.77 -21.30 -23.56
N ASP A 298 -21.92 -20.20 -24.27
CA ASP A 298 -21.53 -18.83 -23.90
C ASP A 298 -22.50 -18.15 -22.90
N SER A 299 -23.53 -18.85 -22.47
CA SER A 299 -24.52 -18.34 -21.52
C SER A 299 -25.07 -19.40 -20.58
N ILE A 300 -25.31 -19.02 -19.31
CA ILE A 300 -25.94 -19.84 -18.27
C ILE A 300 -27.04 -19.05 -17.56
N ALA A 301 -28.13 -19.72 -17.17
CA ALA A 301 -29.11 -19.16 -16.24
C ALA A 301 -28.91 -19.75 -14.85
N LEU A 302 -28.74 -18.89 -13.85
CA LEU A 302 -28.43 -19.28 -12.48
C LEU A 302 -29.51 -18.78 -11.51
N GLU A 303 -30.06 -19.69 -10.72
CA GLU A 303 -31.05 -19.41 -9.67
C GLU A 303 -30.32 -19.21 -8.34
N ILE A 304 -30.27 -17.97 -7.83
CA ILE A 304 -29.48 -17.66 -6.62
C ILE A 304 -30.11 -18.27 -5.36
N SER A 305 -31.41 -18.60 -5.38
CA SER A 305 -32.05 -19.27 -4.24
C SER A 305 -31.75 -20.77 -4.13
N GLU A 306 -31.01 -21.35 -5.08
CA GLU A 306 -30.57 -22.75 -5.06
C GLU A 306 -29.07 -22.86 -4.75
N ASP A 307 -28.59 -24.08 -4.45
CA ASP A 307 -27.17 -24.31 -4.16
C ASP A 307 -26.30 -23.92 -5.38
N LEU A 308 -25.40 -22.97 -5.15
CA LEU A 308 -24.47 -22.48 -6.16
C LEU A 308 -23.44 -23.55 -6.49
N THR A 309 -23.26 -23.82 -7.78
CA THR A 309 -22.30 -24.80 -8.28
C THR A 309 -21.10 -24.11 -8.93
N ASN A 310 -19.93 -24.73 -8.78
CA ASN A 310 -18.73 -24.25 -9.44
C ASN A 310 -18.85 -24.48 -10.96
N LEU A 311 -18.46 -23.50 -11.76
CA LEU A 311 -18.52 -23.56 -13.22
C LEU A 311 -17.10 -23.57 -13.79
N LYS A 312 -16.83 -24.52 -14.69
CA LYS A 312 -15.60 -24.51 -15.49
C LYS A 312 -15.96 -24.04 -16.90
N VAL A 313 -15.43 -22.87 -17.26
CA VAL A 313 -15.74 -22.19 -18.52
C VAL A 313 -14.51 -22.26 -19.42
N GLU A 314 -14.67 -22.70 -20.67
CA GLU A 314 -13.57 -22.73 -21.66
C GLU A 314 -13.44 -21.42 -22.46
N PHE A 315 -14.37 -20.50 -22.25
CA PHE A 315 -14.47 -19.20 -22.92
C PHE A 315 -13.92 -18.07 -22.05
N SER A 316 -13.42 -17.01 -22.70
CA SER A 316 -12.86 -15.85 -22.00
C SER A 316 -13.90 -15.00 -21.27
N GLU A 317 -15.17 -15.10 -21.65
CA GLU A 317 -16.30 -14.40 -21.03
C GLU A 317 -17.55 -15.30 -21.10
N ILE A 318 -18.40 -15.25 -20.07
CA ILE A 318 -19.70 -15.92 -20.02
C ILE A 318 -20.79 -14.97 -19.55
N ASP A 319 -21.95 -15.02 -20.21
CA ASP A 319 -23.14 -14.30 -19.77
C ASP A 319 -23.96 -15.13 -18.77
N VAL A 320 -24.07 -14.63 -17.54
CA VAL A 320 -24.84 -15.26 -16.46
C VAL A 320 -26.16 -14.53 -16.29
N LEU A 321 -27.26 -15.15 -16.73
CA LEU A 321 -28.62 -14.71 -16.44
C LEU A 321 -28.98 -15.08 -15.01
N VAL A 322 -29.02 -14.08 -14.13
CA VAL A 322 -29.37 -14.23 -12.72
C VAL A 322 -30.88 -14.31 -12.55
N LYS A 323 -31.36 -15.32 -11.81
CA LYS A 323 -32.76 -15.51 -11.43
C LYS A 323 -32.93 -15.60 -9.91
N ILE A 324 -34.09 -15.13 -9.44
CA ILE A 324 -34.55 -15.28 -8.05
C ILE A 324 -36.01 -15.76 -8.10
N GLY A 325 -36.30 -16.93 -7.52
CA GLY A 325 -37.63 -17.54 -7.51
C GLY A 325 -38.19 -17.79 -8.91
N GLY A 326 -37.33 -18.08 -9.90
CA GLY A 326 -37.69 -18.28 -11.30
C GLY A 326 -37.83 -16.99 -12.13
N VAL A 327 -37.69 -15.81 -11.53
CA VAL A 327 -37.77 -14.51 -12.20
C VAL A 327 -36.38 -14.01 -12.57
N ALA A 328 -36.17 -13.65 -13.84
CA ALA A 328 -34.92 -13.05 -14.30
C ALA A 328 -34.72 -11.65 -13.71
N VAL A 329 -33.59 -11.46 -13.03
CA VAL A 329 -33.21 -10.21 -12.37
C VAL A 329 -32.28 -9.38 -13.26
N GLY A 330 -31.38 -10.03 -14.00
CA GLY A 330 -30.43 -9.37 -14.89
C GLY A 330 -29.39 -10.31 -15.47
N ILE A 331 -28.56 -9.82 -16.39
CA ILE A 331 -27.43 -10.56 -16.95
C ILE A 331 -26.14 -9.92 -16.45
N VAL A 332 -25.22 -10.76 -15.96
CA VAL A 332 -23.88 -10.36 -15.55
C VAL A 332 -22.88 -11.09 -16.43
N THR A 333 -22.04 -10.36 -17.13
CA THR A 333 -20.93 -10.95 -17.90
C THR A 333 -19.75 -11.15 -16.96
N VAL A 334 -19.28 -12.39 -16.85
CA VAL A 334 -18.13 -12.77 -16.02
C VAL A 334 -16.99 -13.15 -16.94
N ALA A 335 -15.88 -12.41 -16.84
CA ALA A 335 -14.65 -12.72 -17.57
C ALA A 335 -13.85 -13.80 -16.82
N ASP A 336 -13.14 -14.67 -17.55
CA ASP A 336 -12.22 -15.67 -16.99
C ASP A 336 -11.10 -14.96 -16.22
N GLY A 337 -11.27 -14.91 -14.89
CA GLY A 337 -10.27 -14.44 -13.96
C GLY A 337 -9.31 -15.57 -13.65
N LYS A 338 -8.27 -15.73 -14.49
CA LYS A 338 -7.08 -16.47 -14.08
C LYS A 338 -6.37 -15.80 -12.91
#